data_AF-A0A1X0P112-F1
#
_entry.id   AF-A0A1X0P112-F1
#
_cell.length_a   1.000
_cell.length_b   1.000
_cell.length_c   1.000
_cell.angle_alpha   90.00
_cell.angle_beta   90.00
_cell.angle_gamma   90.00
#
_symmetry.space_group_name_H-M   'P 1'
#
loop_
_entity.id
_entity.type
_entity.pdbx_description
1 polymer ?
#
loop_
_entity_poly.entity_id
_entity_poly.type
_entity_poly.pdbx_seq_one_letter_code
_entity_poly.pdbx_strand_id
1 'polypeptide(L)'
;MASVVVQRFRECQNLLDSFISNLEAINNITSQSVVVEESFRRVGGSSTFEIPSSSSSSSSADAVVVSIPRCCTDPLGILRAFPDSTMELILAQHAEDVNALLRSLGSTQQAWYNKLQQAKEAVKIISSSSQQQQQKQQQEQDLSIISPFGFSEMNDGKRNTEISAKGGYQDPKIMIGVYAMLAVLSQMHGCLQELILALRADLSHPTRAIQLSLWLSGYASQSSAASESCVPALSLECALEKVSSRVQSEWETYKSQHMVDEAWIMLVG
;
A
#
# COMPACT_ATOMS: atom_id res chain seq x y z
N MET A 1 25.53 8.77 -0.50
CA MET A 1 24.44 9.52 0.16
C MET A 1 23.20 9.55 -0.71
N ALA A 2 23.22 10.11 -1.94
CA ALA A 2 22.14 9.90 -2.93
C ALA A 2 21.87 8.40 -3.19
N SER A 3 22.93 7.57 -3.19
CA SER A 3 22.85 6.12 -3.21
C SER A 3 21.97 5.50 -2.11
N VAL A 4 21.94 6.10 -0.91
CA VAL A 4 21.11 5.63 0.21
C VAL A 4 19.63 5.88 -0.10
N VAL A 5 19.30 7.05 -0.65
CA VAL A 5 17.92 7.37 -1.03
C VAL A 5 17.44 6.44 -2.15
N VAL A 6 18.25 6.23 -3.19
CA VAL A 6 17.94 5.29 -4.28
C VAL A 6 17.75 3.87 -3.75
N GLN A 7 18.60 3.43 -2.82
CA GLN A 7 18.48 2.12 -2.18
C GLN A 7 17.16 2.01 -1.39
N ARG A 8 16.83 3.00 -0.54
CA ARG A 8 15.57 3.00 0.21
C ARG A 8 14.35 3.07 -0.70
N PHE A 9 14.43 3.79 -1.80
CA PHE A 9 13.39 3.83 -2.82
C PHE A 9 13.12 2.43 -3.38
N ARG A 10 14.16 1.71 -3.80
CA ARG A 10 14.03 0.34 -4.30
C ARG A 10 13.51 -0.63 -3.24
N GLU A 11 13.98 -0.49 -2.00
CA GLU A 11 13.48 -1.33 -0.91
C GLU A 11 11.99 -1.09 -0.62
N CYS A 12 11.51 0.15 -0.69
CA CYS A 12 10.09 0.46 -0.59
C CYS A 12 9.32 -0.11 -1.79
N GLN A 13 9.85 0.01 -3.01
CA GLN A 13 9.24 -0.62 -4.18
C GLN A 13 9.05 -2.13 -3.98
N ASN A 14 10.04 -2.84 -3.42
CA ASN A 14 9.91 -4.27 -3.12
C ASN A 14 8.87 -4.56 -2.01
N LEU A 15 8.64 -3.63 -1.08
CA LEU A 15 7.57 -3.77 -0.08
C LEU A 15 6.18 -3.66 -0.72
N LEU A 16 6.05 -2.98 -1.86
CA LEU A 16 4.79 -2.83 -2.57
C LEU A 16 4.24 -4.19 -3.02
N ASP A 17 5.10 -5.06 -3.54
CA ASP A 17 4.70 -6.41 -3.99
C ASP A 17 4.14 -7.23 -2.82
N SER A 18 4.81 -7.17 -1.66
CA SER A 18 4.30 -7.83 -0.45
C SER A 18 2.99 -7.21 0.03
N PHE A 19 2.82 -5.90 -0.12
CA PHE A 19 1.58 -5.20 0.24
C PHE A 19 0.43 -5.66 -0.65
N ILE A 20 0.64 -5.69 -1.97
CA ILE A 20 -0.34 -6.14 -2.97
C ILE A 20 -0.72 -7.60 -2.74
N SER A 21 0.26 -8.48 -2.50
CA SER A 21 -0.01 -9.90 -2.23
C SER A 21 -0.90 -10.09 -0.99
N ASN A 22 -0.68 -9.32 0.08
CA ASN A 22 -1.54 -9.35 1.26
C ASN A 22 -2.97 -8.86 0.95
N LEU A 23 -3.14 -7.84 0.10
CA LEU A 23 -4.46 -7.36 -0.32
C LEU A 23 -5.23 -8.42 -1.13
N GLU A 24 -4.55 -9.09 -2.05
CA GLU A 24 -5.12 -10.18 -2.85
C GLU A 24 -5.54 -11.36 -1.96
N ALA A 25 -4.73 -11.68 -0.93
CA ALA A 25 -5.08 -12.68 0.06
C ALA A 25 -6.33 -12.28 0.87
N ILE A 26 -6.45 -11.02 1.31
CA ILE A 26 -7.65 -10.51 1.98
C ILE A 26 -8.88 -10.65 1.07
N ASN A 27 -8.76 -10.25 -0.20
CA ASN A 27 -9.85 -10.38 -1.17
C ASN A 27 -10.30 -11.84 -1.29
N ASN A 28 -9.36 -12.76 -1.48
CA ASN A 28 -9.65 -14.18 -1.63
C ASN A 28 -10.36 -14.75 -0.40
N ILE A 29 -9.85 -14.50 0.81
CA ILE A 29 -10.47 -15.01 2.05
C ILE A 29 -11.86 -14.40 2.25
N THR A 30 -12.04 -13.11 1.94
CA THR A 30 -13.33 -12.42 2.06
C THR A 30 -14.35 -13.00 1.06
N SER A 31 -13.95 -13.26 -0.19
CA SER A 31 -14.84 -13.93 -1.15
C SER A 31 -15.19 -15.35 -0.71
N GLN A 32 -14.24 -16.10 -0.15
CA GLN A 32 -14.51 -17.43 0.39
C GLN A 32 -15.48 -17.37 1.57
N SER A 33 -15.33 -16.41 2.50
CA SER A 33 -16.23 -16.28 3.64
C SER A 33 -17.66 -15.97 3.20
N VAL A 34 -17.86 -15.10 2.20
CA VAL A 34 -19.19 -14.81 1.65
C VAL A 34 -19.84 -16.07 1.06
N VAL A 35 -19.09 -16.88 0.30
CA VAL A 35 -19.59 -18.15 -0.25
C VAL A 35 -19.97 -19.13 0.87
N VAL A 36 -19.15 -19.24 1.91
CA VAL A 36 -19.41 -20.10 3.07
C VAL A 36 -20.64 -19.62 3.85
N GLU A 37 -20.76 -18.32 4.13
CA GLU A 37 -21.92 -17.74 4.82
C GLU A 37 -23.23 -17.93 4.04
N GLU A 38 -23.21 -17.70 2.73
CA GLU A 38 -24.38 -17.88 1.88
C GLU A 38 -24.76 -19.37 1.77
N SER A 39 -23.79 -20.28 1.73
CA SER A 39 -24.04 -21.71 1.78
C SER A 39 -24.71 -22.13 3.09
N PHE A 40 -24.21 -21.62 4.22
CA PHE A 40 -24.75 -21.87 5.55
C PHE A 40 -26.19 -21.35 5.67
N ARG A 41 -26.45 -20.13 5.17
CA ARG A 41 -27.80 -19.53 5.14
C ARG A 41 -28.80 -20.37 4.35
N ARG A 42 -28.40 -20.91 3.19
CA ARG A 42 -29.26 -21.76 2.35
C ARG A 42 -29.53 -23.13 2.98
N VAL A 43 -28.58 -23.66 3.75
CA VAL A 43 -28.74 -24.93 4.48
C VAL A 43 -29.65 -24.75 5.71
N GLY A 44 -29.42 -23.71 6.52
CA GLY A 44 -30.23 -23.39 7.71
C GLY A 44 -31.66 -22.93 7.37
N GLY A 45 -31.87 -22.31 6.20
CA GLY A 45 -33.21 -21.98 5.69
C GLY A 45 -34.03 -23.18 5.20
N SER A 46 -33.42 -24.36 5.08
CA SER A 46 -34.07 -25.61 4.66
C SER A 46 -34.56 -26.48 5.84
N SER A 47 -34.64 -25.91 7.04
CA SER A 47 -35.44 -26.40 8.15
C SER A 47 -36.33 -25.24 8.58
N THR A 48 -37.50 -25.03 7.98
CA THR A 48 -38.72 -25.70 8.41
C THR A 48 -39.74 -25.48 7.30
N PHE A 49 -39.93 -26.45 6.39
CA PHE A 49 -41.21 -26.51 5.69
C PHE A 49 -42.18 -27.13 6.70
N GLU A 50 -42.76 -26.29 7.56
CA GLU A 50 -43.98 -26.68 8.25
C GLU A 50 -44.99 -26.98 7.15
N ILE A 51 -45.23 -28.28 6.94
CA ILE A 51 -46.39 -28.75 6.22
C ILE A 51 -47.58 -28.10 6.94
N PRO A 52 -48.45 -27.32 6.26
CA PRO A 52 -49.67 -26.87 6.88
C PRO A 52 -50.41 -28.14 7.31
N SER A 53 -50.60 -28.29 8.62
CA SER A 53 -51.31 -29.42 9.19
C SER A 53 -52.79 -29.32 8.82
N SER A 54 -53.14 -29.67 7.59
CA SER A 54 -54.49 -30.06 7.21
C SER A 54 -54.70 -31.48 7.67
N SER A 55 -55.23 -31.60 8.87
CA SER A 55 -55.89 -32.80 9.37
C SER A 55 -56.92 -33.30 8.36
N SER A 56 -56.68 -34.44 7.70
CA SER A 56 -57.56 -35.63 7.72
C SER A 56 -57.23 -36.66 6.63
N SER A 57 -56.94 -37.87 7.11
CA SER A 57 -57.24 -39.20 6.54
C SER A 57 -56.90 -39.50 5.07
N SER A 58 -55.90 -40.34 4.82
CA SER A 58 -56.11 -41.77 4.53
C SER A 58 -54.80 -42.47 4.09
N SER A 59 -54.52 -43.58 4.76
CA SER A 59 -53.81 -44.78 4.32
C SER A 59 -52.67 -44.72 3.27
N SER A 60 -51.54 -45.27 3.73
CA SER A 60 -50.64 -46.22 3.05
C SER A 60 -49.45 -45.68 2.24
N ALA A 61 -48.32 -46.34 2.53
CA ALA A 61 -47.06 -46.40 1.79
C ALA A 61 -46.13 -45.18 1.85
N ASP A 62 -45.32 -45.18 2.92
CA ASP A 62 -43.86 -45.18 2.80
C ASP A 62 -43.25 -44.07 1.91
N ALA A 63 -43.58 -42.82 2.21
CA ALA A 63 -42.73 -41.71 1.82
C ALA A 63 -41.54 -41.66 2.78
N VAL A 64 -40.59 -42.59 2.59
CA VAL A 64 -39.21 -42.36 3.01
C VAL A 64 -38.86 -41.01 2.39
N VAL A 65 -38.76 -39.97 3.23
CA VAL A 65 -38.08 -38.74 2.85
C VAL A 65 -36.64 -39.15 2.64
N VAL A 66 -36.37 -39.67 1.43
CA VAL A 66 -35.03 -39.77 0.90
C VAL A 66 -34.63 -38.32 0.79
N SER A 67 -33.96 -37.82 1.83
CA SER A 67 -33.05 -36.70 1.69
C SER A 67 -32.08 -37.15 0.62
N ILE A 68 -32.43 -36.92 -0.66
CA ILE A 68 -31.58 -37.24 -1.79
C ILE A 68 -30.27 -36.56 -1.44
N PRO A 69 -29.20 -37.32 -1.16
CA PRO A 69 -27.92 -36.71 -0.99
C PRO A 69 -27.65 -36.09 -2.35
N ARG A 70 -27.76 -34.76 -2.47
CA ARG A 70 -27.18 -34.03 -3.60
C ARG A 70 -25.67 -34.11 -3.41
N CYS A 71 -25.17 -35.32 -3.55
CA CYS A 71 -23.79 -35.69 -3.40
C CYS A 71 -23.07 -35.22 -4.65
N CYS A 72 -22.14 -34.30 -4.42
CA CYS A 72 -20.87 -34.22 -5.13
C CYS A 72 -20.83 -33.52 -6.49
N THR A 73 -21.93 -32.95 -7.01
CA THR A 73 -21.88 -32.07 -8.19
C THR A 73 -22.08 -30.58 -7.88
N ASP A 74 -22.62 -30.27 -6.71
CA ASP A 74 -22.72 -28.90 -6.20
C ASP A 74 -21.64 -28.73 -5.11
N PRO A 75 -20.67 -27.80 -5.23
CA PRO A 75 -19.64 -27.59 -4.20
C PRO A 75 -20.25 -27.28 -2.82
N LEU A 76 -21.49 -26.80 -2.79
CA LEU A 76 -22.29 -26.57 -1.58
C LEU A 76 -22.73 -27.86 -0.87
N GLY A 77 -22.78 -28.99 -1.58
CA GLY A 77 -23.14 -30.30 -1.01
C GLY A 77 -22.10 -30.85 -0.02
N ILE A 78 -20.82 -30.46 -0.19
CA ILE A 78 -19.74 -30.83 0.74
C ILE A 78 -19.88 -30.07 2.06
N LEU A 79 -20.26 -28.78 2.01
CA LEU A 79 -20.43 -27.96 3.21
C LEU A 79 -21.61 -28.44 4.07
N ARG A 80 -22.65 -28.99 3.44
CA ARG A 80 -23.80 -29.59 4.15
C ARG A 80 -23.46 -30.88 4.91
N ALA A 81 -22.33 -31.51 4.62
CA ALA A 81 -21.87 -32.70 5.35
C ALA A 81 -21.22 -32.36 6.70
N PHE A 82 -20.89 -31.09 6.94
CA PHE A 82 -20.28 -30.64 8.19
C PHE A 82 -21.33 -30.15 9.19
N PRO A 83 -21.12 -30.36 10.50
CA PRO A 83 -21.93 -29.76 11.55
C PRO A 83 -21.87 -28.23 11.52
N ASP A 84 -22.93 -27.56 11.98
CA ASP A 84 -22.99 -26.09 12.09
C ASP A 84 -21.81 -25.50 12.87
N SER A 85 -21.38 -26.18 13.94
CA SER A 85 -20.22 -25.77 14.74
C SER A 85 -18.90 -25.76 13.96
N THR A 86 -18.77 -26.59 12.93
CA THR A 86 -17.60 -26.60 12.04
C THR A 86 -17.64 -25.42 11.07
N MET A 87 -18.83 -25.05 10.60
CA MET A 87 -19.02 -23.87 9.74
C MET A 87 -18.73 -22.57 10.51
N GLU A 88 -19.22 -22.46 11.74
CA GLU A 88 -18.90 -21.34 12.63
C GLU A 88 -17.39 -21.23 12.90
N LEU A 89 -16.72 -22.37 13.11
CA LEU A 89 -15.26 -22.41 13.30
C LEU A 89 -14.50 -21.93 12.06
N ILE A 90 -14.93 -22.35 10.85
CA ILE A 90 -14.32 -21.90 9.59
C ILE A 90 -14.47 -20.39 9.42
N LEU A 91 -15.66 -19.84 9.69
CA LEU A 91 -15.89 -18.40 9.61
C LEU A 91 -15.07 -17.62 10.64
N ALA A 92 -14.95 -18.14 11.87
CA ALA A 92 -14.08 -17.57 12.89
C ALA A 92 -12.61 -17.58 12.46
N GLN A 93 -12.14 -18.68 11.84
CA GLN A 93 -10.78 -18.77 11.29
C GLN A 93 -10.55 -17.75 10.18
N HIS A 94 -11.48 -17.61 9.24
CA HIS A 94 -11.38 -16.59 8.18
C HIS A 94 -11.26 -15.19 8.75
N ALA A 95 -12.03 -14.86 9.81
CA ALA A 95 -11.91 -13.57 10.49
C ALA A 95 -10.53 -13.39 11.17
N GLU A 96 -9.97 -14.44 11.77
CA GLU A 96 -8.62 -14.39 12.35
C GLU A 96 -7.54 -14.21 11.28
N ASP A 97 -7.64 -14.91 10.16
CA ASP A 97 -6.70 -14.82 9.04
C ASP A 97 -6.72 -13.43 8.40
N VAL A 98 -7.91 -12.84 8.19
CA VAL A 98 -8.06 -11.46 7.73
C VAL A 98 -7.38 -10.49 8.71
N ASN A 99 -7.58 -10.68 10.02
CA ASN A 99 -6.92 -9.85 11.04
C ASN A 99 -5.40 -10.02 11.04
N ALA A 100 -4.89 -11.22 10.77
CA ALA A 100 -3.46 -11.47 10.61
C ALA A 100 -2.87 -10.76 9.39
N LEU A 101 -3.58 -10.77 8.26
CA LEU A 101 -3.19 -10.03 7.06
C LEU A 101 -3.24 -8.52 7.27
N LEU A 102 -4.24 -7.99 7.98
CA LEU A 102 -4.29 -6.56 8.35
C LEU A 102 -3.13 -6.14 9.25
N ARG A 103 -2.67 -7.02 10.16
CA ARG A 103 -1.44 -6.80 10.94
C ARG A 103 -0.19 -6.83 10.04
N SER A 104 -0.12 -7.74 9.09
CA SER A 104 0.96 -7.84 8.09
C SER A 104 1.06 -6.58 7.23
N LEU A 105 -0.07 -6.06 6.74
CA LEU A 105 -0.14 -4.77 6.03
C LEU A 105 0.35 -3.61 6.91
N GLY A 106 -0.06 -3.56 8.17
CA GLY A 106 0.42 -2.56 9.13
C GLY A 106 1.94 -2.63 9.36
N SER A 107 2.50 -3.85 9.48
CA SER A 107 3.94 -4.05 9.60
C SER A 107 4.70 -3.58 8.35
N THR A 108 4.16 -3.88 7.17
CA THR A 108 4.73 -3.45 5.88
C THR A 108 4.70 -1.92 5.74
N GLN A 109 3.61 -1.27 6.13
CA GLN A 109 3.48 0.19 6.14
C GLN A 109 4.44 0.85 7.15
N GLN A 110 4.66 0.24 8.31
CA GLN A 110 5.65 0.73 9.28
C GLN A 110 7.08 0.58 8.74
N ALA A 111 7.38 -0.55 8.08
CA ALA A 111 8.68 -0.75 7.43
C ALA A 111 8.93 0.29 6.32
N TRP A 112 7.89 0.62 5.54
CA TRP A 112 7.93 1.71 4.56
C TRP A 112 8.26 3.05 5.22
N TYR A 113 7.54 3.39 6.31
CA TYR A 113 7.78 4.63 7.06
C TYR A 113 9.23 4.72 7.54
N ASN A 114 9.74 3.66 8.16
CA ASN A 114 11.10 3.64 8.69
C ASN A 114 12.14 3.88 7.57
N LYS A 115 11.96 3.26 6.40
CA LYS A 115 12.85 3.47 5.24
C LYS A 115 12.76 4.90 4.70
N LEU A 116 11.55 5.47 4.65
CA LEU A 116 11.34 6.87 4.27
C LEU A 116 12.04 7.83 5.23
N GLN A 117 11.96 7.61 6.55
CA GLN A 117 12.67 8.45 7.53
C GLN A 117 14.19 8.37 7.36
N GLN A 118 14.74 7.18 7.16
CA GLN A 118 16.16 7.00 6.87
C GLN A 118 16.60 7.75 5.60
N ALA A 119 15.76 7.76 4.57
CA ALA A 119 16.03 8.53 3.34
C ALA A 119 15.98 10.05 3.60
N LYS A 120 15.01 10.54 4.39
CA LYS A 120 14.91 11.96 4.78
C LYS A 120 16.11 12.42 5.62
N GLU A 121 16.54 11.60 6.56
CA GLU A 121 17.71 11.86 7.40
C GLU A 121 18.99 11.96 6.56
N ALA A 122 19.16 11.05 5.59
CA ALA A 122 20.29 11.09 4.67
C ALA A 122 20.35 12.42 3.89
N VAL A 123 19.20 12.95 3.46
CA VAL A 123 19.12 14.25 2.76
C VAL A 123 19.38 15.43 3.70
N LYS A 124 18.87 15.39 4.93
CA LYS A 124 19.11 16.46 5.92
C LYS A 124 20.61 16.62 6.23
N ILE A 125 21.36 15.52 6.30
CA ILE A 125 22.82 15.54 6.49
C ILE A 125 23.50 16.21 5.29
N ILE A 126 23.03 15.96 4.06
CA ILE A 126 23.56 16.62 2.85
C ILE A 126 23.38 18.14 2.95
N SER A 127 22.16 18.60 3.23
CA SER A 127 21.85 20.04 3.29
C SER A 127 22.62 20.78 4.38
N SER A 128 22.84 20.14 5.53
CA SER A 128 23.59 20.74 6.65
C SER A 128 25.11 20.74 6.43
N SER A 129 25.67 19.71 5.81
CA SER A 129 27.10 19.66 5.47
C SER A 129 27.51 20.68 4.40
N SER A 130 26.63 20.95 3.42
CA SER A 130 26.87 21.99 2.39
C SER A 130 26.86 23.42 2.97
N GLN A 131 26.00 23.70 3.95
CA GLN A 131 25.96 25.02 4.61
C GLN A 131 27.21 25.30 5.45
N GLN A 132 27.77 24.28 6.12
CA GLN A 132 29.00 24.44 6.90
C GLN A 132 30.26 24.66 6.04
N GLN A 133 30.30 24.13 4.81
CA GLN A 133 31.41 24.39 3.88
C GLN A 133 31.37 25.81 3.30
N GLN A 134 30.19 26.38 3.02
CA GLN A 134 30.08 27.77 2.56
C GLN A 134 30.50 28.78 3.63
N GLN A 135 30.21 28.52 4.91
CA GLN A 135 30.67 29.40 6.00
C GLN A 135 32.19 29.35 6.20
N LYS A 136 32.83 28.19 6.01
CA LYS A 136 34.31 28.11 6.07
C LYS A 136 35.00 28.82 4.91
N GLN A 137 34.44 28.80 3.70
CA GLN A 137 35.02 29.53 2.56
C GLN A 137 34.85 31.05 2.65
N GLN A 138 33.77 31.56 3.27
CA GLN A 138 33.65 33.00 3.55
C GLN A 138 34.66 33.48 4.60
N GLN A 139 35.00 32.64 5.58
CA GLN A 139 35.97 32.99 6.61
C GLN A 139 37.44 32.95 6.12
N GLU A 140 37.75 32.16 5.08
CA GLU A 140 39.09 32.15 4.45
C GLU A 140 39.31 33.28 3.43
N GLN A 141 38.25 33.91 2.89
CA GLN A 141 38.40 35.07 2.00
C GLN A 141 38.60 36.41 2.75
N ASP A 142 38.13 36.52 3.99
CA ASP A 142 38.31 37.72 4.82
C ASP A 142 39.70 37.81 5.51
N LEU A 143 40.54 36.78 5.40
CA LEU A 143 41.92 36.77 5.93
C LEU A 143 43.01 36.90 4.87
N SER A 144 42.66 36.99 3.58
CA SER A 144 43.65 37.12 2.48
C SER A 144 43.93 38.55 2.02
N ILE A 145 43.45 39.57 2.73
CA ILE A 145 43.79 40.96 2.44
C ILE A 145 44.93 41.37 3.38
N ILE A 146 46.12 41.57 2.78
CA ILE A 146 47.38 42.15 3.30
C ILE A 146 48.55 41.13 3.32
N SER A 147 49.27 41.01 2.20
CA SER A 147 50.68 41.45 2.11
C SER A 147 51.23 41.31 0.68
N PRO A 148 51.95 42.32 0.13
CA PRO A 148 52.67 42.22 -1.14
C PRO A 148 54.14 41.75 -0.91
N PHE A 149 54.79 41.40 -2.03
CA PHE A 149 56.23 41.09 -2.24
C PHE A 149 56.76 39.66 -2.03
N GLY A 150 57.32 39.09 -3.12
CA GLY A 150 58.64 38.43 -3.07
C GLY A 150 58.79 37.00 -3.63
N PHE A 151 59.15 36.90 -4.92
CA PHE A 151 60.10 35.96 -5.56
C PHE A 151 60.01 34.41 -5.44
N SER A 152 59.96 33.77 -6.63
CA SER A 152 60.75 32.61 -7.15
C SER A 152 60.83 31.30 -6.34
N GLU A 153 60.48 30.16 -6.95
CA GLU A 153 61.45 29.24 -7.61
C GLU A 153 60.78 27.92 -8.04
N MET A 154 61.26 27.36 -9.16
CA MET A 154 60.86 26.08 -9.74
C MET A 154 61.09 24.90 -8.79
N ASN A 155 60.16 23.94 -8.74
CA ASN A 155 60.58 22.54 -8.64
C ASN A 155 59.57 21.58 -9.27
N ASP A 156 60.14 20.63 -10.00
CA ASP A 156 59.48 19.70 -10.91
C ASP A 156 59.29 18.33 -10.23
N GLY A 157 58.21 17.64 -10.59
CA GLY A 157 58.08 16.18 -10.55
C GLY A 157 58.08 15.41 -9.22
N LYS A 158 56.89 15.16 -8.66
CA LYS A 158 56.36 13.78 -8.48
C LYS A 158 54.87 13.78 -8.11
N ARG A 159 54.03 13.49 -9.11
CA ARG A 159 52.60 13.20 -8.93
C ARG A 159 52.46 11.83 -8.28
N ASN A 160 52.22 11.81 -6.98
CA ASN A 160 51.40 10.75 -6.39
C ASN A 160 49.97 11.27 -6.40
N THR A 161 49.15 10.60 -7.20
CA THR A 161 47.73 10.85 -7.38
C THR A 161 47.00 10.53 -6.08
N GLU A 162 47.09 11.44 -5.11
CA GLU A 162 46.09 11.53 -4.06
C GLU A 162 44.77 11.85 -4.76
N ILE A 163 43.89 10.85 -4.75
CA ILE A 163 42.46 11.00 -5.01
C ILE A 163 41.93 11.88 -3.87
N SER A 164 42.22 13.16 -3.97
CA SER A 164 41.67 14.21 -3.14
C SER A 164 40.22 14.34 -3.57
N ALA A 165 39.34 13.65 -2.86
CA ALA A 165 37.88 13.83 -2.89
C ALA A 165 37.47 15.21 -2.32
N LYS A 166 38.17 16.27 -2.75
CA LYS A 166 37.82 17.67 -2.52
C LYS A 166 37.13 18.19 -3.78
N GLY A 167 35.82 18.04 -3.79
CA GLY A 167 34.97 18.54 -4.86
C GLY A 167 33.50 18.34 -4.52
N GLY A 168 33.06 18.89 -3.39
CA GLY A 168 31.68 18.86 -2.90
C GLY A 168 30.72 19.72 -3.71
N TYR A 169 30.78 19.66 -5.04
CA TYR A 169 29.69 20.12 -5.89
C TYR A 169 28.78 18.91 -6.11
N GLN A 170 27.77 18.75 -5.24
CA GLN A 170 26.63 17.90 -5.58
C GLN A 170 25.98 18.53 -6.81
N ASP A 171 26.00 17.82 -7.94
CA ASP A 171 25.33 18.27 -9.16
C ASP A 171 23.86 18.57 -8.82
N PRO A 172 23.35 19.80 -9.07
CA PRO A 172 21.98 20.17 -8.75
C PRO A 172 20.96 19.19 -9.33
N LYS A 173 21.29 18.51 -10.44
CA LYS A 173 20.45 17.45 -11.03
C LYS A 173 20.28 16.24 -10.12
N ILE A 174 21.34 15.82 -9.43
CA ILE A 174 21.30 14.69 -8.48
C ILE A 174 20.41 15.04 -7.27
N MET A 175 20.43 16.29 -6.82
CA MET A 175 19.58 16.75 -5.73
C MET A 175 18.10 16.76 -6.11
N ILE A 176 17.75 17.21 -7.31
CA ILE A 176 16.36 17.22 -7.79
C ILE A 176 15.78 15.80 -7.82
N GLY A 177 16.49 14.84 -8.43
CA GLY A 177 16.03 13.44 -8.48
C GLY A 177 15.89 12.78 -7.10
N VAL A 178 16.75 13.15 -6.14
CA VAL A 178 16.64 12.69 -4.75
C VAL A 178 15.37 13.22 -4.08
N TYR A 179 15.01 14.49 -4.30
CA TYR A 179 13.76 15.05 -3.77
C TYR A 179 12.53 14.45 -4.45
N ALA A 180 12.57 14.20 -5.76
CA ALA A 180 11.50 13.53 -6.49
C ALA A 180 11.22 12.13 -5.91
N MET A 181 12.27 11.32 -5.68
CA MET A 181 12.14 10.01 -5.03
C MET A 181 11.51 10.11 -3.64
N LEU A 182 11.93 11.08 -2.81
CA LEU A 182 11.35 11.29 -1.49
C LEU A 182 9.87 11.71 -1.54
N ALA A 183 9.49 12.50 -2.55
CA ALA A 183 8.11 12.92 -2.75
C ALA A 183 7.21 11.72 -3.10
N VAL A 184 7.64 10.89 -4.05
CA VAL A 184 6.96 9.63 -4.41
C VAL A 184 6.78 8.74 -3.18
N LEU A 185 7.85 8.50 -2.42
CA LEU A 185 7.77 7.65 -1.22
C LEU A 185 6.84 8.21 -0.14
N SER A 186 6.77 9.54 -0.02
CA SER A 186 5.89 10.21 0.96
C SER A 186 4.43 10.15 0.54
N GLN A 187 4.12 10.40 -0.73
CA GLN A 187 2.75 10.31 -1.26
C GLN A 187 2.24 8.87 -1.18
N MET A 188 3.05 7.91 -1.61
CA MET A 188 2.68 6.50 -1.53
C MET A 188 2.46 6.04 -0.08
N HIS A 189 3.27 6.53 0.87
CA HIS A 189 3.07 6.22 2.27
C HIS A 189 1.69 6.66 2.79
N GLY A 190 1.27 7.89 2.45
CA GLY A 190 -0.06 8.40 2.80
C GLY A 190 -1.17 7.57 2.17
N CYS A 191 -1.04 7.25 0.87
CA CYS A 191 -1.97 6.40 0.13
C CYS A 191 -2.15 5.02 0.80
N LEU A 192 -1.05 4.34 1.17
CA LEU A 192 -1.08 3.04 1.85
C LEU A 192 -1.71 3.13 3.25
N GLN A 193 -1.44 4.21 3.98
CA GLN A 193 -2.02 4.43 5.31
C GLN A 193 -3.54 4.61 5.24
N GLU A 194 -4.02 5.45 4.33
CA GLU A 194 -5.45 5.69 4.12
C GLU A 194 -6.17 4.39 3.71
N LEU A 195 -5.55 3.61 2.82
CA LEU A 195 -6.08 2.32 2.42
C LEU A 195 -6.22 1.35 3.60
N ILE A 196 -5.21 1.24 4.47
CA ILE A 196 -5.29 0.37 5.66
C ILE A 196 -6.43 0.81 6.58
N LEU A 197 -6.63 2.12 6.75
CA LEU A 197 -7.73 2.65 7.56
C LEU A 197 -9.09 2.31 6.95
N ALA A 198 -9.24 2.48 5.63
CA ALA A 198 -10.44 2.12 4.91
C ALA A 198 -10.74 0.61 5.01
N LEU A 199 -9.73 -0.24 4.82
CA LEU A 199 -9.83 -1.69 4.97
C LEU A 199 -10.30 -2.08 6.38
N ARG A 200 -9.69 -1.52 7.43
CA ARG A 200 -10.09 -1.82 8.81
C ARG A 200 -11.52 -1.40 9.11
N ALA A 201 -11.95 -0.25 8.61
CA ALA A 201 -13.30 0.22 8.78
C ALA A 201 -14.32 -0.71 8.10
N ASP A 202 -14.10 -1.04 6.83
CA ASP A 202 -15.06 -1.82 6.05
C ASP A 202 -15.05 -3.33 6.41
N LEU A 203 -13.90 -3.89 6.80
CA LEU A 203 -13.82 -5.29 7.26
C LEU A 203 -14.41 -5.50 8.64
N SER A 204 -14.49 -4.46 9.48
CA SER A 204 -15.20 -4.54 10.76
C SER A 204 -16.72 -4.61 10.60
N HIS A 205 -17.27 -4.20 9.45
CA HIS A 205 -18.70 -4.18 9.14
C HIS A 205 -18.95 -4.63 7.69
N PRO A 206 -18.87 -5.95 7.39
CA PRO A 206 -18.73 -6.48 6.03
C PRO A 206 -19.95 -6.30 5.10
N THR A 207 -20.98 -5.58 5.52
CA THR A 207 -22.20 -5.40 4.71
C THR A 207 -22.03 -4.43 3.54
N ARG A 208 -21.13 -3.43 3.65
CA ARG A 208 -20.85 -2.45 2.58
C ARG A 208 -19.42 -1.92 2.68
N ALA A 209 -18.76 -1.75 1.53
CA ALA A 209 -17.43 -1.16 1.46
C ALA A 209 -17.49 0.35 1.22
N ILE A 210 -17.94 1.10 2.24
CA ILE A 210 -18.16 2.55 2.09
C ILE A 210 -16.82 3.28 1.99
N GLN A 211 -15.87 2.97 2.86
CA GLN A 211 -14.59 3.66 2.92
C GLN A 211 -13.69 3.30 1.74
N LEU A 212 -13.67 2.03 1.33
CA LEU A 212 -12.95 1.59 0.15
C LEU A 212 -13.55 2.16 -1.12
N SER A 213 -14.88 2.26 -1.22
CA SER A 213 -15.52 2.92 -2.38
C SER A 213 -15.09 4.38 -2.46
N LEU A 214 -15.07 5.10 -1.33
CA LEU A 214 -14.60 6.49 -1.28
C LEU A 214 -13.12 6.61 -1.69
N TRP A 215 -12.26 5.72 -1.19
CA TRP A 215 -10.85 5.69 -1.55
C TRP A 215 -10.64 5.37 -3.04
N LEU A 216 -11.38 4.39 -3.59
CA LEU A 216 -11.28 3.95 -4.99
C LEU A 216 -11.82 4.98 -5.98
N SER A 217 -12.89 5.69 -5.64
CA SER A 217 -13.43 6.81 -6.44
C SER A 217 -12.45 7.99 -6.51
N GLY A 218 -11.36 7.93 -5.73
CA GLY A 218 -10.56 9.07 -5.40
C GLY A 218 -11.36 9.99 -4.49
N TYR A 219 -10.67 10.66 -3.57
CA TYR A 219 -11.17 11.94 -3.07
C TYR A 219 -11.37 12.83 -4.30
N ALA A 220 -12.57 12.83 -4.87
CA ALA A 220 -12.93 13.67 -5.99
C ALA A 220 -12.54 15.10 -5.59
N SER A 221 -11.56 15.64 -6.28
CA SER A 221 -11.38 17.08 -6.43
C SER A 221 -11.35 17.88 -5.13
N GLN A 222 -10.19 17.96 -4.45
CA GLN A 222 -9.93 19.10 -3.57
C GLN A 222 -9.83 20.46 -4.31
N SER A 223 -10.23 20.56 -5.59
CA SER A 223 -10.24 21.84 -6.33
C SER A 223 -11.51 22.14 -7.14
N SER A 224 -12.63 21.44 -6.94
CA SER A 224 -13.88 21.86 -7.62
C SER A 224 -15.08 21.72 -6.69
N ALA A 225 -15.35 22.82 -6.00
CA ALA A 225 -16.61 23.06 -5.32
C ALA A 225 -17.72 23.18 -6.38
N ALA A 226 -18.30 22.05 -6.80
CA ALA A 226 -19.66 21.93 -7.36
C ALA A 226 -19.88 20.51 -7.92
N SER A 227 -20.22 19.56 -7.06
CA SER A 227 -21.24 18.54 -7.31
C SER A 227 -21.23 17.53 -6.17
N GLU A 228 -22.34 17.41 -5.46
CA GLU A 228 -22.65 16.28 -4.59
C GLU A 228 -22.78 15.03 -5.48
N SER A 229 -21.65 14.45 -5.87
CA SER A 229 -21.62 13.14 -6.50
C SER A 229 -21.81 12.10 -5.39
N CYS A 230 -22.98 11.48 -5.36
CA CYS A 230 -23.26 10.33 -4.50
C CYS A 230 -22.33 9.19 -4.92
N VAL A 231 -21.28 8.92 -4.12
CA VAL A 231 -20.36 7.80 -4.36
C VAL A 231 -21.15 6.50 -4.25
N PRO A 232 -21.27 5.70 -5.32
CA PRO A 232 -22.01 4.45 -5.25
C PRO A 232 -21.30 3.50 -4.29
N ALA A 233 -22.00 3.06 -3.24
CA ALA A 233 -21.48 2.06 -2.32
C ALA A 233 -21.29 0.73 -3.07
N LEU A 234 -20.04 0.32 -3.27
CA LEU A 234 -19.70 -0.97 -3.84
C LEU A 234 -19.90 -2.09 -2.80
N SER A 235 -20.11 -3.32 -3.30
CA SER A 235 -19.90 -4.50 -2.46
C SER A 235 -18.44 -4.59 -2.06
N LEU A 236 -18.18 -5.19 -0.89
CA LEU A 236 -16.82 -5.34 -0.37
C LEU A 236 -15.92 -6.13 -1.31
N GLU A 237 -16.43 -7.20 -1.92
CA GLU A 237 -15.72 -7.99 -2.93
C GLU A 237 -15.31 -7.16 -4.15
N CYS A 238 -16.25 -6.38 -4.71
CA CYS A 238 -15.98 -5.56 -5.89
C CYS A 238 -14.99 -4.42 -5.58
N ALA A 239 -15.04 -3.89 -4.35
CA ALA A 239 -14.05 -2.91 -3.90
C ALA A 239 -12.66 -3.56 -3.80
N LEU A 240 -12.54 -4.67 -3.05
CA LEU A 240 -11.27 -5.37 -2.82
C LEU A 240 -10.59 -5.83 -4.12
N GLU A 241 -11.34 -6.30 -5.11
CA GLU A 241 -10.84 -6.67 -6.44
C GLU A 241 -10.10 -5.52 -7.14
N LYS A 242 -10.56 -4.28 -6.91
CA LYS A 242 -10.00 -3.07 -7.53
C LYS A 242 -8.86 -2.45 -6.73
N VAL A 243 -8.72 -2.77 -5.44
CA VAL A 243 -7.72 -2.12 -4.57
C VAL A 243 -6.29 -2.39 -5.07
N SER A 244 -5.95 -3.65 -5.35
CA SER A 244 -4.59 -4.02 -5.75
C SER A 244 -4.14 -3.30 -7.04
N SER A 245 -4.99 -3.29 -8.06
CA SER A 245 -4.71 -2.59 -9.32
C SER A 245 -4.64 -1.07 -9.13
N ARG A 246 -5.48 -0.51 -8.24
CA ARG A 246 -5.42 0.92 -7.92
C ARG A 246 -4.12 1.30 -7.23
N VAL A 247 -3.65 0.53 -6.24
CA VAL A 247 -2.37 0.75 -5.55
C VAL A 247 -1.21 0.76 -6.55
N GLN A 248 -1.18 -0.18 -7.49
CA GLN A 248 -0.14 -0.24 -8.51
C GLN A 248 -0.21 0.96 -9.47
N SER A 249 -1.42 1.36 -9.87
CA SER A 249 -1.65 2.53 -10.72
C SER A 249 -1.22 3.84 -10.06
N GLU A 250 -1.54 4.05 -8.78
CA GLU A 250 -1.11 5.23 -8.01
C GLU A 250 0.41 5.30 -7.91
N TRP A 251 1.08 4.17 -7.66
CA TRP A 251 2.54 4.11 -7.62
C TRP A 251 3.18 4.58 -8.93
N GLU A 252 2.73 4.05 -10.08
CA GLU A 252 3.26 4.47 -11.38
C GLU A 252 2.86 5.92 -11.73
N THR A 253 1.69 6.38 -11.27
CA THR A 253 1.25 7.77 -11.43
C THR A 253 2.16 8.73 -10.67
N TYR A 254 2.43 8.49 -9.38
CA TYR A 254 3.34 9.34 -8.61
C TYR A 254 4.75 9.33 -9.19
N LYS A 255 5.24 8.14 -9.54
CA LYS A 255 6.56 8.01 -10.16
C LYS A 255 6.66 8.79 -11.46
N SER A 256 5.70 8.65 -12.37
CA SER A 256 5.70 9.38 -13.64
C SER A 256 5.55 10.90 -13.44
N GLN A 257 4.66 11.33 -12.56
CA GLN A 257 4.44 12.75 -12.24
C GLN A 257 5.72 13.42 -11.74
N HIS A 258 6.37 12.85 -10.72
CA HIS A 258 7.58 13.45 -10.14
C HIS A 258 8.79 13.38 -11.08
N MET A 259 8.87 12.38 -11.97
CA MET A 259 9.91 12.32 -13.00
C MET A 259 9.69 13.32 -14.13
N VAL A 260 8.44 13.64 -14.48
CA VAL A 260 8.11 14.70 -15.46
C VAL A 260 8.39 16.07 -14.87
N ASP A 261 8.01 16.31 -13.61
CA ASP A 261 8.30 17.55 -12.90
C ASP A 261 9.81 17.80 -12.81
N GLU A 262 10.61 16.76 -12.56
CA GLU A 262 12.07 16.82 -12.59
C GLU A 262 12.60 17.18 -13.99
N ALA A 263 12.13 16.52 -15.04
CA ALA A 263 12.53 16.80 -16.41
C ALA A 263 12.20 18.25 -16.81
N TRP A 264 11.05 18.76 -16.36
CA TRP A 264 10.65 20.14 -16.59
C TRP A 264 11.56 21.13 -15.86
N ILE A 265 11.86 20.89 -14.57
CA ILE A 265 12.77 21.74 -13.79
C ILE A 265 14.17 21.77 -14.43
N MET A 266 14.66 20.64 -14.95
CA MET A 266 15.97 20.59 -15.62
C MET A 266 16.02 21.28 -17.00
N LEU A 267 14.87 21.46 -17.65
CA LEU A 267 14.78 22.14 -18.96
C LEU A 267 14.58 23.66 -18.82
N VAL A 268 14.01 24.11 -17.71
CA VAL A 268 13.70 25.52 -17.45
C VAL A 268 14.78 26.22 -16.60
N GLY A 269 15.56 25.48 -15.80
CA GLY A 269 16.67 25.98 -14.99
C GLY A 269 18.02 25.94 -15.70
#